data_AF-A0A268HBY1-F1
#
_entry.id   AF-A0A268HBY1-F1
#
_cell.length_a   1.000
_cell.length_b   1.000
_cell.length_c   1.000
_cell.angle_alpha   90.00
_cell.angle_beta   90.00
_cell.angle_gamma   90.00
#
_symmetry.space_group_name_H-M   'P 1'
#
loop_
_entity.id
_entity.type
_entity.pdbx_description
1 polymer ?
#
loop_
_entity_poly.entity_id
_entity_poly.type
_entity_poly.pdbx_seq_one_letter_code
_entity_poly.pdbx_strand_id
1 'polypeptide(L)'
;MGVELTSKEKEYLKNVSQELISRKSTKEQIHIIKQQLLEHMEESRLHGIDPFEDLETPAEFVKNYLEINQTQSMAQQKRSISKKQILLGLSSFIIIYLLSQLILSMFLTPSFSPAFKIADFNYNIFYSISDNLWWNTMLIMISLIAAALITSLIVFYLFSRKGRSR
;
A
#
# COMPACT_ATOMS: atom_id res chain seq x y z
N MET A 1 25.34 0.60 -24.21
CA MET A 1 25.30 0.24 -25.64
C MET A 1 24.38 1.24 -26.32
N GLY A 2 24.87 2.01 -27.28
CA GLY A 2 24.06 3.02 -27.98
C GLY A 2 23.27 2.34 -29.08
N VAL A 3 21.96 2.21 -28.91
CA VAL A 3 21.08 1.70 -29.96
C VAL A 3 21.11 2.71 -31.12
N GLU A 4 21.77 2.34 -32.22
CA GLU A 4 21.71 3.13 -33.45
C GLU A 4 20.32 2.99 -34.06
N LEU A 5 19.45 3.95 -33.72
CA LEU A 5 18.13 4.07 -34.31
C LEU A 5 18.25 4.57 -35.75
N THR A 6 17.52 3.92 -36.64
CA THR A 6 17.31 4.36 -38.01
C THR A 6 16.57 5.69 -38.04
N SER A 7 16.66 6.42 -39.16
CA SER A 7 15.96 7.71 -39.32
C SER A 7 14.44 7.57 -39.18
N LYS A 8 13.87 6.44 -39.63
CA LYS A 8 12.42 6.16 -39.54
C LYS A 8 11.97 5.94 -38.09
N GLU A 9 12.72 5.18 -37.30
CA GLU A 9 12.42 4.95 -35.87
C GLU A 9 12.48 6.23 -35.07
N LYS A 10 13.48 7.08 -35.34
CA LYS A 10 13.59 8.42 -34.71
C LYS A 10 12.39 9.30 -35.02
N GLU A 11 11.93 9.27 -36.27
CA GLU A 11 10.76 10.03 -36.71
C GLU A 11 9.47 9.52 -36.05
N TYR A 12 9.29 8.20 -35.98
CA TYR A 12 8.14 7.57 -35.32
C TYR A 12 8.08 7.93 -33.83
N LEU A 13 9.19 7.77 -33.09
CA LEU A 13 9.27 8.10 -31.67
C LEU A 13 8.99 9.59 -31.40
N LYS A 14 9.45 10.48 -32.30
CA LYS A 14 9.19 11.91 -32.21
C LYS A 14 7.70 12.19 -32.39
N ASN A 15 7.06 11.57 -33.38
CA ASN A 15 5.63 11.75 -33.67
C ASN A 15 4.76 11.21 -32.53
N VAL A 16 5.08 10.03 -31.98
CA VAL A 16 4.41 9.47 -30.79
C VAL A 16 4.56 10.41 -29.59
N SER A 17 5.75 10.95 -29.36
CA SER A 17 5.98 11.89 -28.25
C SER A 17 5.16 13.17 -28.41
N GLN A 18 5.05 13.71 -29.62
CA GLN A 18 4.23 14.89 -29.90
C GLN A 18 2.74 14.63 -29.68
N GLU A 19 2.23 13.47 -30.13
CA GLU A 19 0.85 13.04 -29.88
C GLU A 19 0.54 12.83 -28.39
N LEU A 20 1.49 12.29 -27.62
CA LEU A 20 1.33 12.15 -26.17
C LEU A 20 1.27 13.51 -25.47
N ILE A 21 2.07 14.48 -25.92
CA ILE A 21 2.06 15.85 -25.41
C ILE A 21 0.74 16.55 -25.77
N SER A 22 0.26 16.42 -27.02
CA SER A 22 -0.99 17.04 -27.48
C SER A 22 -2.19 16.55 -26.66
N ARG A 23 -2.15 15.29 -26.22
CA ARG A 23 -3.18 14.64 -25.39
C ARG A 23 -2.96 14.81 -23.88
N LYS A 24 -2.05 15.71 -23.46
CA LYS A 24 -1.76 16.05 -22.05
C LYS A 24 -1.23 14.88 -21.20
N SER A 25 -0.48 13.96 -21.80
CA SER A 25 0.18 12.87 -21.07
C SER A 25 1.30 13.41 -20.17
N THR A 26 1.60 12.72 -19.07
CA THR A 26 2.67 13.14 -18.15
C THR A 26 4.05 12.83 -18.73
N LYS A 27 5.08 13.54 -18.25
CA LYS A 27 6.48 13.28 -18.65
C LYS A 27 6.92 11.84 -18.37
N GLU A 28 6.41 11.25 -17.29
CA GLU A 28 6.68 9.86 -16.90
C GLU A 28 6.03 8.88 -17.89
N GLN A 29 4.76 9.09 -18.26
CA GLN A 29 4.09 8.28 -19.29
C GLN A 29 4.84 8.34 -20.63
N ILE A 30 5.27 9.53 -21.05
CA ILE A 30 6.05 9.71 -22.27
C ILE A 30 7.37 8.94 -22.21
N HIS A 31 8.06 8.98 -21.06
CA HIS A 31 9.32 8.26 -20.88
C HIS A 31 9.13 6.74 -20.95
N ILE A 32 8.10 6.21 -20.26
CA ILE A 32 7.79 4.78 -20.24
C ILE A 32 7.46 4.28 -21.65
N ILE A 33 6.55 4.96 -22.35
CA ILE A 33 6.13 4.58 -23.71
C ILE A 33 7.32 4.61 -24.66
N LYS A 34 8.19 5.63 -24.53
CA LYS A 34 9.40 5.71 -25.34
C LYS A 34 10.34 4.53 -25.08
N GLN A 35 10.52 4.11 -23.83
CA GLN A 35 11.34 2.93 -23.51
C GLN A 35 10.74 1.66 -24.10
N GLN A 36 9.44 1.45 -23.96
CA GLN A 36 8.76 0.27 -24.51
C GLN A 36 8.88 0.19 -26.03
N LEU A 37 8.72 1.31 -26.74
CA LEU A 37 8.90 1.35 -28.19
C LEU A 37 10.35 1.07 -28.59
N LEU A 38 11.33 1.55 -27.82
CA LEU A 38 12.75 1.25 -28.08
C LEU A 38 13.06 -0.24 -27.89
N GLU A 39 12.53 -0.85 -26.82
CA GLU A 39 12.68 -2.28 -26.54
C GLU A 39 12.05 -3.11 -27.66
N HIS A 40 10.83 -2.75 -28.10
CA HIS A 40 10.16 -3.42 -29.21
C HIS A 40 10.97 -3.32 -30.52
N MET A 41 11.46 -2.13 -30.88
CA MET A 41 12.27 -1.95 -32.09
C MET A 41 13.57 -2.76 -32.06
N GLU A 42 14.21 -2.84 -30.90
CA GLU A 42 15.40 -3.65 -30.70
C GLU A 42 15.09 -5.15 -30.79
N GLU A 43 14.00 -5.60 -30.19
CA GLU A 43 13.53 -6.99 -30.25
C GLU A 43 13.18 -7.40 -31.68
N SER A 44 12.43 -6.58 -32.41
CA SER A 44 12.07 -6.86 -33.81
C SER A 44 13.33 -6.98 -34.68
N ARG A 45 14.33 -6.12 -34.48
CA ARG A 45 15.62 -6.22 -35.17
C ARG A 45 16.37 -7.52 -34.85
N LEU A 46 16.34 -7.97 -33.59
CA LEU A 46 16.97 -9.23 -33.19
C LEU A 46 16.31 -10.45 -33.85
N HIS A 47 15.00 -10.37 -34.12
CA HIS A 47 14.24 -11.43 -34.77
C HIS A 47 14.16 -11.30 -36.29
N GLY A 48 14.74 -10.24 -36.88
CA GLY A 48 14.68 -9.96 -38.32
C GLY A 48 13.29 -9.56 -38.82
N ILE A 49 12.43 -9.08 -37.91
CA ILE A 49 11.06 -8.62 -38.17
C ILE A 49 11.10 -7.10 -38.35
N ASP A 50 10.23 -6.55 -39.21
CA ASP A 50 10.11 -5.10 -39.35
C ASP A 50 9.50 -4.51 -38.06
N PRO A 51 10.19 -3.58 -37.36
CA PRO A 51 9.67 -2.94 -36.16
C PRO A 51 8.31 -2.26 -36.34
N PHE A 52 7.93 -1.94 -37.57
CA PHE A 52 6.68 -1.27 -37.88
C PHE A 52 5.56 -2.21 -38.34
N GLU A 53 5.83 -3.51 -38.48
CA GLU A 53 4.83 -4.49 -38.96
C GLU A 53 3.61 -4.56 -38.02
N ASP A 54 3.87 -4.51 -36.71
CA ASP A 54 2.85 -4.54 -35.66
C ASP A 54 2.55 -3.14 -35.06
N LEU A 55 3.25 -2.09 -35.51
CA LEU A 55 3.02 -0.74 -35.04
C LEU A 55 2.02 -0.01 -35.95
N GLU A 56 0.89 0.37 -35.36
CA GLU A 56 -0.07 1.27 -35.98
C GLU A 56 0.54 2.67 -36.21
N THR A 57 -0.23 3.55 -36.85
CA THR A 57 0.16 4.96 -36.99
C THR A 57 0.40 5.59 -35.60
N PRO A 58 1.34 6.55 -35.45
CA PRO A 58 1.65 7.16 -34.15
C PRO A 58 0.42 7.69 -33.39
N ALA A 59 -0.55 8.25 -34.12
CA ALA A 59 -1.78 8.78 -33.54
C ALA A 59 -2.73 7.68 -33.04
N GLU A 60 -2.78 6.55 -33.73
CA GLU A 60 -3.61 5.39 -33.41
C GLU A 60 -3.01 4.59 -32.25
N PHE A 61 -1.69 4.35 -32.28
CA PHE A 61 -0.94 3.77 -31.17
C PHE A 61 -1.18 4.55 -29.87
N VAL A 62 -1.02 5.88 -29.90
CA VAL A 62 -1.23 6.72 -28.70
C VAL A 62 -2.69 6.68 -28.24
N LYS A 63 -3.64 6.69 -29.17
CA LYS A 63 -5.07 6.58 -28.84
C LYS A 63 -5.36 5.26 -28.14
N ASN A 64 -4.94 4.14 -28.72
CA ASN A 64 -5.15 2.80 -28.19
C ASN A 64 -4.44 2.61 -26.84
N TYR A 65 -3.19 3.09 -26.72
CA TYR A 65 -2.45 3.06 -25.46
C TYR A 65 -3.17 3.84 -24.35
N LEU A 66 -3.68 5.04 -24.66
CA LEU A 66 -4.40 5.83 -23.68
C LEU A 66 -5.77 5.22 -23.34
N GLU A 67 -6.49 4.63 -24.28
CA GLU A 67 -7.77 3.96 -24.00
C GLU A 67 -7.59 2.75 -23.07
N ILE A 68 -6.56 1.93 -23.33
CA ILE A 68 -6.22 0.76 -22.49
C ILE A 68 -5.70 1.19 -21.11
N ASN A 69 -4.91 2.27 -21.03
CA ASN A 69 -4.31 2.68 -19.75
C ASN A 69 -5.20 3.65 -18.93
N GLN A 70 -6.11 4.41 -19.56
CA GLN A 70 -7.09 5.22 -18.83
C GLN A 70 -8.10 4.34 -18.07
N THR A 71 -8.46 3.19 -18.62
CA THR A 71 -9.31 2.20 -17.94
C THR A 71 -8.58 1.57 -16.74
N GLN A 72 -7.26 1.32 -16.82
CA GLN A 72 -6.47 0.86 -15.68
C GLN A 72 -6.21 1.95 -14.63
N SER A 73 -6.00 3.21 -15.04
CA SER A 73 -5.82 4.37 -14.14
C SER A 73 -7.00 4.54 -13.17
N MET A 74 -8.24 4.40 -13.65
CA MET A 74 -9.43 4.44 -12.79
C MET A 74 -9.49 3.29 -11.77
N ALA A 75 -9.00 2.10 -12.12
CA ALA A 75 -8.92 0.96 -11.21
C ALA A 75 -7.80 1.12 -10.17
N GLN A 76 -6.67 1.71 -10.57
CA GLN A 76 -5.46 1.82 -9.75
C GLN A 76 -5.47 3.02 -8.79
N GLN A 77 -6.27 4.05 -9.08
CA GLN A 77 -6.41 5.24 -8.23
C GLN A 77 -7.12 4.98 -6.88
N LYS A 78 -7.58 3.75 -6.60
CA LYS A 78 -8.37 3.41 -5.40
C LYS A 78 -7.59 2.92 -4.16
N ARG A 79 -6.25 2.81 -4.16
CA ARG A 79 -5.52 2.26 -2.99
C ARG A 79 -4.28 3.03 -2.52
N SER A 80 -4.29 4.36 -2.65
CA SER A 80 -3.34 5.18 -1.89
C SER A 80 -3.78 5.24 -0.42
N ILE A 81 -3.19 4.39 0.43
CA ILE A 81 -3.34 4.50 1.89
C ILE A 81 -2.65 5.80 2.30
N SER A 82 -3.44 6.76 2.80
CA SER A 82 -2.89 8.05 3.22
C SER A 82 -1.99 7.87 4.44
N LYS A 83 -0.89 8.63 4.52
CA LYS A 83 -0.04 8.72 5.74
C LYS A 83 -0.87 9.00 7.00
N LYS A 84 -1.96 9.79 6.87
CA LYS A 84 -2.92 10.05 7.96
C LYS A 84 -3.67 8.79 8.42
N GLN A 85 -4.02 7.89 7.51
CA GLN A 85 -4.69 6.63 7.83
C GLN A 85 -3.75 5.64 8.52
N ILE A 86 -2.48 5.59 8.10
CA ILE A 86 -1.45 4.79 8.76
C ILE A 86 -1.23 5.27 10.19
N LEU A 87 -1.06 6.60 10.37
CA LEU A 87 -0.83 7.19 11.68
C LEU A 87 -2.02 6.97 12.63
N LEU A 88 -3.25 7.10 12.12
CA LEU A 88 -4.47 6.85 12.89
C LEU A 88 -4.61 5.38 13.30
N GLY A 89 -4.29 4.45 12.39
CA GLY A 89 -4.30 3.01 12.70
C GLY A 89 -3.28 2.66 13.78
N LEU A 90 -2.06 3.17 13.65
CA LEU A 90 -0.98 2.92 14.60
C LEU A 90 -1.27 3.52 15.98
N SER A 91 -1.76 4.76 16.04
CA SER A 91 -2.10 5.39 17.33
C SER A 91 -3.25 4.67 18.02
N SER A 92 -4.28 4.27 17.26
CA SER A 92 -5.40 3.50 17.80
C SER A 92 -4.94 2.15 18.34
N PHE A 93 -4.03 1.46 17.65
CA PHE A 93 -3.45 0.20 18.12
C PHE A 93 -2.72 0.34 19.44
N ILE A 94 -1.85 1.34 19.56
CA ILE A 94 -1.09 1.60 20.79
C ILE A 94 -2.04 1.89 21.95
N ILE A 95 -3.05 2.74 21.75
CA ILE A 95 -4.01 3.11 22.79
C ILE A 95 -4.80 1.89 23.25
N ILE A 96 -5.32 1.07 22.33
CA ILE A 96 -6.12 -0.12 22.67
C ILE A 96 -5.26 -1.16 23.37
N TYR A 97 -4.02 -1.37 22.93
CA TYR A 97 -3.08 -2.27 23.60
C TYR A 97 -2.82 -1.85 25.05
N LEU A 98 -2.52 -0.56 25.28
CA LEU A 98 -2.28 -0.03 26.63
C LEU A 98 -3.52 -0.16 27.52
N LEU A 99 -4.72 0.12 26.99
CA LEU A 99 -5.98 -0.06 27.72
C LEU A 99 -6.23 -1.54 28.05
N SER A 100 -5.98 -2.44 27.10
CA SER A 100 -6.13 -3.88 27.33
C SER A 100 -5.17 -4.38 28.41
N GLN A 101 -3.92 -3.92 28.38
CA GLN A 101 -2.92 -4.24 29.40
C GLN A 101 -3.33 -3.71 30.78
N LEU A 102 -3.83 -2.47 30.85
CA LEU A 102 -4.29 -1.87 32.10
C LEU A 102 -5.49 -2.62 32.69
N ILE A 103 -6.51 -2.91 31.89
CA ILE A 103 -7.69 -3.65 32.32
C ILE A 103 -7.29 -5.04 32.82
N LEU A 104 -6.46 -5.75 32.07
CA LEU A 104 -6.00 -7.08 32.42
C LEU A 104 -5.17 -7.06 33.72
N SER A 105 -4.26 -6.09 33.84
CA SER A 105 -3.51 -5.85 35.08
C SER A 105 -4.44 -5.60 36.27
N MET A 106 -5.46 -4.75 36.14
CA MET A 106 -6.44 -4.51 37.21
C MET A 106 -7.23 -5.78 37.59
N PHE A 107 -7.70 -6.56 36.61
CA PHE A 107 -8.46 -7.78 36.87
C PHE A 107 -7.62 -8.90 37.52
N LEU A 108 -6.35 -9.00 37.16
CA LEU A 108 -5.45 -10.02 37.70
C LEU A 108 -4.72 -9.58 38.98
N THR A 109 -4.75 -8.29 39.32
CA THR A 109 -4.14 -7.81 40.56
C THR A 109 -4.95 -8.32 41.76
N PRO A 110 -4.35 -9.14 42.65
CA PRO A 110 -5.07 -9.79 43.74
C PRO A 110 -5.70 -8.81 44.76
N SER A 111 -5.22 -7.56 44.81
CA SER A 111 -5.73 -6.52 45.70
C SER A 111 -7.17 -6.08 45.42
N PHE A 112 -7.72 -6.40 44.24
CA PHE A 112 -9.13 -6.17 43.91
C PHE A 112 -10.02 -7.38 44.21
N SER A 113 -9.44 -8.49 44.68
CA SER A 113 -10.19 -9.62 45.21
C SER A 113 -10.55 -9.37 46.68
N PRO A 114 -11.82 -9.53 47.09
CA PRO A 114 -12.24 -9.33 48.48
C PRO A 114 -11.59 -10.33 49.48
N ALA A 115 -10.80 -11.29 49.00
CA ALA A 115 -10.13 -12.32 49.80
C ALA A 115 -8.68 -11.99 50.20
N PHE A 116 -8.09 -10.87 49.75
CA PHE A 116 -6.66 -10.59 49.96
C PHE A 116 -6.40 -9.80 51.25
N LYS A 117 -5.52 -10.33 52.13
CA LYS A 117 -5.21 -9.77 53.47
C LYS A 117 -3.73 -9.47 53.73
N ILE A 118 -2.86 -9.53 52.72
CA ILE A 118 -1.40 -9.35 52.89
C ILE A 118 -0.96 -8.04 52.23
N ALA A 119 -0.18 -7.26 52.99
CA ALA A 119 0.16 -5.85 52.74
C ALA A 119 1.44 -5.61 51.93
N ASP A 120 1.93 -6.58 51.15
CA ASP A 120 3.04 -6.35 50.22
C ASP A 120 2.49 -6.09 48.81
N PHE A 121 2.27 -4.81 48.54
CA PHE A 121 1.68 -4.30 47.31
C PHE A 121 2.77 -3.93 46.31
N ASN A 122 3.04 -4.80 45.33
CA ASN A 122 3.96 -4.49 44.23
C ASN A 122 3.16 -4.18 42.95
N TYR A 123 2.97 -2.89 42.68
CA TYR A 123 2.18 -2.40 41.55
C TYR A 123 3.02 -2.39 40.28
N ASN A 124 3.13 -3.54 39.61
CA ASN A 124 3.89 -3.62 38.36
C ASN A 124 2.96 -3.33 37.16
N ILE A 125 2.71 -2.04 36.92
CA ILE A 125 1.94 -1.52 35.77
C ILE A 125 2.53 -2.00 34.44
N PHE A 126 3.83 -2.31 34.42
CA PHE A 126 4.49 -2.93 33.29
C PHE A 126 5.12 -4.27 33.69
N TYR A 127 4.51 -5.35 33.19
CA TYR A 127 5.16 -6.62 32.83
C TYR A 127 5.51 -7.65 33.91
N SER A 128 5.07 -7.54 35.16
CA SER A 128 5.17 -8.68 36.10
C SER A 128 3.91 -8.82 36.94
N ILE A 129 2.89 -9.44 36.36
CA ILE A 129 1.68 -9.88 37.08
C ILE A 129 1.96 -11.20 37.81
N SER A 130 2.89 -12.02 37.30
CA SER A 130 3.40 -13.21 37.99
C SER A 130 4.90 -13.36 37.82
N ASP A 131 5.54 -14.09 38.73
CA ASP A 131 6.96 -14.47 38.64
C ASP A 131 7.24 -15.44 37.46
N ASN A 132 6.19 -15.99 36.85
CA ASN A 132 6.30 -16.92 35.74
C ASN A 132 6.26 -16.19 34.39
N LEU A 133 7.38 -16.24 33.67
CA LEU A 133 7.56 -15.61 32.36
C LEU A 133 6.48 -16.04 31.36
N TRP A 134 6.07 -17.31 31.35
CA TRP A 134 5.12 -17.84 30.38
C TRP A 134 3.71 -17.24 30.54
N TRP A 135 3.30 -16.98 31.78
CA TRP A 135 2.02 -16.33 32.06
C TRP A 135 2.02 -14.87 31.59
N ASN A 136 3.10 -14.14 31.84
CA ASN A 136 3.25 -12.78 31.35
C ASN A 136 3.22 -12.74 29.81
N THR A 137 3.94 -13.65 29.14
CA THR A 137 3.91 -13.79 27.67
C THR A 137 2.50 -14.08 27.16
N MET A 138 1.75 -14.97 27.81
CA MET A 138 0.38 -15.29 27.42
C MET A 138 -0.54 -14.06 27.48
N LEU A 139 -0.49 -13.29 28.57
CA LEU A 139 -1.31 -12.10 28.77
C LEU A 139 -1.03 -11.03 27.70
N ILE A 140 0.22 -10.90 27.29
CA ILE A 140 0.62 -9.98 26.23
C ILE A 140 0.08 -10.43 24.88
N MET A 141 0.18 -11.73 24.58
CA MET A 141 -0.39 -12.27 23.35
C MET A 141 -1.90 -12.04 23.26
N ILE A 142 -2.64 -12.22 24.36
CA ILE A 142 -4.07 -11.92 24.42
C ILE A 142 -4.33 -10.43 24.12
N SER A 143 -3.59 -9.54 24.76
CA SER A 143 -3.75 -8.09 24.55
C SER A 143 -3.39 -7.64 23.12
N LEU A 144 -2.37 -8.26 22.51
CA LEU A 144 -1.98 -7.99 21.13
C LEU A 144 -3.05 -8.45 20.15
N ILE A 145 -3.61 -9.64 20.35
CA ILE A 145 -4.71 -10.17 19.54
C ILE A 145 -5.95 -9.27 19.68
N ALA A 146 -6.31 -8.90 20.91
CA ALA A 146 -7.44 -8.01 21.16
C ALA A 146 -7.25 -6.64 20.48
N ALA A 147 -6.06 -6.04 20.61
CA ALA A 147 -5.74 -4.77 19.96
C ALA A 147 -5.81 -4.86 18.43
N ALA A 148 -5.27 -5.93 17.84
CA ALA A 148 -5.33 -6.17 16.40
C ALA A 148 -6.76 -6.35 15.89
N LEU A 149 -7.60 -7.11 16.60
CA LEU A 149 -9.01 -7.31 16.22
C LEU A 149 -9.81 -6.01 16.29
N ILE A 150 -9.72 -5.28 17.40
CA ILE A 150 -10.49 -4.03 17.60
C ILE A 150 -10.05 -2.98 16.58
N THR A 151 -8.75 -2.80 16.35
CA THR A 151 -8.26 -1.86 15.35
C THR A 151 -8.72 -2.24 13.94
N SER A 152 -8.68 -3.51 13.57
CA SER A 152 -9.18 -3.98 12.28
C SER A 152 -10.68 -3.67 12.10
N LEU A 153 -11.50 -3.88 13.14
CA LEU A 153 -12.92 -3.54 13.12
C LEU A 153 -13.16 -2.03 12.96
N ILE A 154 -12.42 -1.19 13.69
CA ILE A 154 -12.53 0.29 13.58
C ILE A 154 -12.17 0.75 12.17
N VAL A 155 -11.06 0.24 11.63
CA VAL A 155 -10.62 0.54 10.26
C VAL A 155 -11.70 0.11 9.27
N PHE A 156 -12.18 -1.13 9.36
CA PHE A 156 -13.24 -1.65 8.47
C PHE A 156 -14.51 -0.80 8.52
N TYR A 157 -14.96 -0.39 9.71
CA TYR A 157 -16.14 0.46 9.89
C TYR A 157 -15.96 1.85 9.25
N LEU A 158 -14.81 2.49 9.47
CA LEU A 158 -14.50 3.81 8.91
C LEU A 158 -14.40 3.77 7.38
N PHE A 159 -13.77 2.74 6.82
CA PHE A 159 -13.68 2.56 5.37
C PHE A 159 -15.04 2.26 4.73
N SER A 160 -15.87 1.43 5.36
CA SER A 160 -17.23 1.12 4.88
C SER A 160 -18.16 2.34 4.89
N ARG A 161 -18.05 3.21 5.91
CA ARG A 161 -18.86 4.44 6.00
C ARG A 161 -18.46 5.48 4.96
N LYS A 162 -17.17 5.61 4.64
CA LYS A 162 -16.67 6.55 3.61
C LYS A 162 -17.15 6.20 2.20
N GLY A 163 -17.48 4.93 1.95
CA GLY A 163 -18.08 4.47 0.69
C GLY A 163 -19.57 4.77 0.53
N ARG A 164 -20.32 5.04 1.61
CA ARG A 164 -21.76 5.37 1.57
C ARG A 164 -22.06 6.87 1.51
N SER A 165 -21.06 7.73 1.70
CA SER A 165 -21.20 9.19 1.74
C SER A 165 -20.81 9.89 0.43
N ARG A 166 -20.62 9.12 -0.65
CA ARG A 166 -20.45 9.60 -2.03
C ARG A 166 -21.54 8.98 -2.87
#